data_AF-A4IBU3-F1
#
_entry.id   AF-A4IBU3-F1
#
_cell.length_a   1.000
_cell.length_b   1.000
_cell.length_c   1.000
_cell.angle_alpha   90.00
_cell.angle_beta   90.00
_cell.angle_gamma   90.00
#
_symmetry.space_group_name_H-M   'P 1'
#
loop_
_entity.id
_entity.type
_entity.pdbx_description
1 polymer ?
#
loop_
_entity_poly.entity_id
_entity_poly.type
_entity_poly.pdbx_seq_one_letter_code
_entity_poly.pdbx_strand_id
1 'polypeptide(L)'
;MTTSTPSAAAAGFKERTEADMALRFLNHCLSNAVQVHYLVISSLRGGDWKTSTLLEAEAQAYMRALLAVYAASSGFRRQLVSGDSLYYLQCLTDEATRTDFVRVAAAPSFPFASP
;
A
#
# COMPACT_ATOMS: atom_id res chain seq x y z
N MET A 1 -9.71 -15.04 -42.21
CA MET A 1 -10.88 -15.40 -41.38
C MET A 1 -10.29 -16.15 -40.18
N THR A 2 -10.20 -15.64 -38.96
CA THR A 2 -11.10 -14.84 -38.12
C THR A 2 -10.27 -13.87 -37.27
N THR A 3 -10.49 -12.56 -37.38
CA THR A 3 -9.99 -11.60 -36.38
C THR A 3 -10.93 -11.66 -35.19
N SER A 4 -10.53 -12.42 -34.18
CA SER A 4 -11.13 -12.33 -32.85
C SER A 4 -10.75 -10.97 -32.26
N THR A 5 -11.75 -10.21 -31.82
CA THR A 5 -11.57 -9.00 -31.02
C THR A 5 -11.77 -9.33 -29.55
N PRO A 6 -10.74 -9.80 -28.81
CA PRO A 6 -10.74 -9.75 -27.35
C PRO A 6 -9.80 -8.62 -26.94
N SER A 7 -10.29 -7.42 -26.62
CA SER A 7 -9.35 -6.43 -26.06
C SER A 7 -9.92 -5.37 -25.13
N ALA A 8 -11.15 -4.90 -25.29
CA ALA A 8 -11.68 -3.85 -24.41
C ALA A 8 -12.22 -4.41 -23.07
N ALA A 9 -13.00 -5.49 -23.12
CA ALA A 9 -13.61 -6.07 -21.92
C ALA A 9 -12.56 -6.64 -20.94
N ALA A 10 -11.52 -7.29 -21.46
CA ALA A 10 -10.42 -7.80 -20.65
C ALA A 10 -9.62 -6.68 -19.98
N ALA A 11 -9.38 -5.56 -20.68
CA ALA A 11 -8.72 -4.39 -20.11
C ALA A 11 -9.54 -3.76 -18.98
N GLY A 12 -10.84 -3.55 -19.19
CA GLY A 12 -11.72 -2.98 -18.15
C GLY A 12 -11.90 -3.90 -16.94
N PHE A 13 -11.91 -5.22 -17.15
CA PHE A 13 -11.94 -6.19 -16.04
C PHE A 13 -10.63 -6.16 -15.25
N LYS A 14 -9.49 -6.11 -15.93
CA LYS A 14 -8.16 -6.00 -15.30
C LYS A 14 -8.04 -4.72 -14.47
N GLU A 15 -8.44 -3.59 -15.03
CA GLU A 15 -8.42 -2.29 -14.34
C GLU A 15 -9.30 -2.28 -13.07
N ARG A 16 -10.52 -2.83 -13.17
CA ARG A 16 -11.40 -2.99 -11.99
C ARG A 16 -10.79 -3.91 -10.93
N THR A 17 -10.22 -5.04 -11.37
CA THR A 17 -9.58 -6.00 -10.47
C THR A 17 -8.38 -5.37 -9.74
N GLU A 18 -7.56 -4.60 -10.46
CA GLU A 18 -6.43 -3.87 -9.88
C GLU A 18 -6.89 -2.80 -8.90
N ALA A 19 -7.93 -2.02 -9.25
CA ALA A 19 -8.51 -1.03 -8.35
C ALA A 19 -9.11 -1.65 -7.08
N ASP A 20 -9.80 -2.78 -7.20
CA ASP A 20 -10.37 -3.51 -6.06
C ASP A 20 -9.26 -4.08 -5.16
N MET A 21 -8.18 -4.62 -5.74
CA MET A 21 -7.02 -5.10 -4.97
C MET A 21 -6.31 -3.95 -4.25
N ALA A 22 -6.11 -2.82 -4.93
CA ALA A 22 -5.52 -1.62 -4.34
C ALA A 22 -6.35 -1.09 -3.16
N LEU A 23 -7.67 -1.01 -3.33
CA LEU A 23 -8.57 -0.58 -2.28
C LEU A 23 -8.54 -1.53 -1.08
N ARG A 24 -8.53 -2.84 -1.32
CA ARG A 24 -8.41 -3.85 -0.27
C ARG A 24 -7.08 -3.74 0.47
N PHE A 25 -5.97 -3.54 -0.25
CA PHE A 25 -4.66 -3.33 0.36
C PHE A 25 -4.67 -2.12 1.30
N LEU A 26 -5.18 -0.97 0.82
CA LEU A 26 -5.23 0.26 1.62
C LEU A 26 -6.12 0.10 2.87
N ASN A 27 -7.32 -0.46 2.70
CA ASN A 27 -8.27 -0.60 3.80
C ASN A 27 -7.91 -1.72 4.78
N HIS A 28 -7.17 -2.74 4.35
CA HIS A 28 -6.81 -3.85 5.23
C HIS A 28 -5.45 -3.65 5.88
N CYS A 29 -4.43 -3.31 5.09
CA CYS A 29 -3.05 -3.28 5.57
C CYS A 29 -2.65 -1.92 6.15
N LEU A 30 -3.30 -0.82 5.72
CA LEU A 30 -2.92 0.53 6.09
C LEU A 30 -4.00 1.26 6.89
N SER A 31 -5.08 0.60 7.32
CA SER A 31 -6.19 1.28 7.99
C SER A 31 -5.89 1.76 9.41
N ASN A 32 -4.91 1.17 10.10
CA ASN A 32 -4.47 1.56 11.43
C ASN A 32 -3.07 1.03 11.73
N ALA A 33 -2.48 1.49 12.83
CA ALA A 33 -1.11 1.13 13.24
C ALA A 33 -0.90 -0.37 13.47
N VAL A 34 -1.91 -1.10 13.95
CA VAL A 34 -1.84 -2.56 14.15
C VAL A 34 -1.64 -3.26 12.81
N GLN A 35 -2.42 -2.89 11.80
CA GLN A 35 -2.32 -3.50 10.47
C GLN A 35 -1.00 -3.14 9.78
N VAL A 36 -0.53 -1.91 9.96
CA VAL A 36 0.76 -1.47 9.44
C VAL A 36 1.91 -2.26 10.09
N HIS A 37 1.87 -2.45 11.41
CA HIS A 37 2.82 -3.30 12.10
C HIS A 37 2.84 -4.73 11.52
N TYR A 38 1.67 -5.33 11.33
CA TYR A 38 1.57 -6.66 10.73
C TYR A 38 2.08 -6.71 9.29
N LEU A 39 1.77 -5.71 8.47
CA LEU A 39 2.30 -5.60 7.10
C LEU A 39 3.84 -5.55 7.12
N VAL A 40 4.41 -4.70 7.98
CA VAL A 40 5.86 -4.53 8.08
C VAL A 40 6.53 -5.81 8.56
N ILE A 41 6.04 -6.43 9.64
CA ILE A 41 6.58 -7.72 10.13
C ILE A 41 6.50 -8.81 9.06
N SER A 42 5.37 -8.91 8.36
CA SER A 42 5.16 -9.90 7.31
C SER A 42 6.05 -9.68 6.08
N SER A 43 6.54 -8.46 5.88
CA SER A 43 7.45 -8.12 4.79
C SER A 43 8.92 -8.46 5.07
N LEU A 44 9.29 -8.79 6.31
CA LEU A 44 10.69 -9.00 6.70
C LEU A 44 11.20 -10.36 6.21
N ARG A 45 12.36 -10.38 5.55
CA ARG A 45 13.06 -11.62 5.18
C ARG A 45 14.13 -11.94 6.22
N GLY A 46 13.75 -12.66 7.27
CA GLY A 46 14.67 -13.06 8.34
C GLY A 46 14.67 -12.14 9.57
N GLY A 47 13.62 -11.34 9.76
CA GLY A 47 13.40 -10.56 10.97
C GLY A 47 14.20 -9.25 11.09
N ASP A 48 15.05 -8.93 10.12
CA ASP A 48 15.72 -7.63 10.03
C ASP A 48 14.88 -6.67 9.17
N TRP A 49 14.56 -5.49 9.71
CA TRP A 49 13.83 -4.44 9.00
C TRP A 49 14.50 -4.04 7.67
N LYS A 50 15.83 -4.16 7.56
CA LYS A 50 16.58 -3.86 6.33
C LYS A 50 16.23 -4.79 5.17
N THR A 51 15.69 -5.96 5.48
CA THR A 51 15.34 -7.00 4.51
C THR A 51 13.86 -6.94 4.11
N SER A 52 13.14 -5.91 4.56
CA SER A 52 11.73 -5.70 4.23
C SER A 52 11.52 -5.59 2.72
N THR A 53 10.59 -6.38 2.18
CA THR A 53 10.18 -6.26 0.77
C THR A 53 9.52 -4.91 0.46
N LEU A 54 9.05 -4.17 1.48
CA LEU A 54 8.48 -2.84 1.29
C LEU A 54 9.52 -1.82 0.83
N LEU A 55 10.81 -2.06 1.09
CA LEU A 55 11.91 -1.19 0.66
C LEU A 55 12.37 -1.47 -0.78
N GLU A 56 11.89 -2.55 -1.40
CA GLU A 56 12.24 -2.90 -2.77
C GLU A 56 11.64 -1.92 -3.78
N ALA A 57 12.35 -1.70 -4.89
CA ALA A 57 11.98 -0.69 -5.89
C ALA A 57 10.58 -0.89 -6.47
N GLU A 58 10.17 -2.15 -6.71
CA GLU A 58 8.85 -2.48 -7.25
C GLU A 58 7.73 -2.15 -6.27
N ALA A 59 7.90 -2.51 -4.98
CA ALA A 59 6.94 -2.18 -3.94
C ALA A 59 6.81 -0.65 -3.76
N GLN A 60 7.93 0.08 -3.79
CA GLN A 60 7.95 1.54 -3.71
C GLN A 60 7.26 2.19 -4.91
N ALA A 61 7.48 1.68 -6.13
CA ALA A 61 6.81 2.17 -7.32
C ALA A 61 5.29 1.97 -7.24
N TYR A 62 4.85 0.77 -6.82
CA TYR A 62 3.44 0.46 -6.62
C TYR A 62 2.80 1.37 -5.57
N MET A 63 3.39 1.50 -4.39
CA MET A 63 2.85 2.32 -3.31
C MET A 63 2.79 3.82 -3.68
N ARG A 64 3.77 4.33 -4.42
CA ARG A 64 3.75 5.73 -4.92
C ARG A 64 2.65 5.95 -5.97
N ALA A 65 2.43 4.98 -6.85
CA ALA A 65 1.34 5.03 -7.81
C ALA A 65 -0.02 5.08 -7.10
N LEU A 66 -0.21 4.25 -6.06
CA LEU A 66 -1.41 4.31 -5.22
C LEU A 66 -1.57 5.68 -4.55
N LEU A 67 -0.50 6.22 -3.96
CA LEU A 67 -0.55 7.52 -3.29
C LEU A 67 -0.99 8.62 -4.25
N ALA A 68 -0.41 8.66 -5.46
CA ALA A 68 -0.78 9.64 -6.48
C ALA A 68 -2.27 9.55 -6.87
N VAL A 69 -2.78 8.33 -7.11
CA VAL A 69 -4.18 8.10 -7.51
C VAL A 69 -5.17 8.54 -6.42
N TYR A 70 -4.95 8.10 -5.17
CA TYR A 70 -5.86 8.38 -4.07
C TYR A 70 -5.72 9.82 -3.55
N ALA A 71 -4.53 10.43 -3.60
CA ALA A 71 -4.34 11.84 -3.24
C ALA A 71 -5.00 12.79 -4.26
N ALA A 72 -5.06 12.41 -5.55
CA ALA A 72 -5.68 13.25 -6.58
C ALA A 72 -7.22 13.20 -6.60
N SER A 73 -7.84 12.11 -6.15
CA SER A 73 -9.29 11.90 -6.29
C SER A 73 -10.03 11.82 -4.96
N SER A 74 -10.93 12.78 -4.73
CA SER A 74 -11.84 12.73 -3.57
C SER A 74 -12.78 11.51 -3.63
N GLY A 75 -13.14 11.04 -4.82
CA GLY A 75 -13.96 9.85 -5.01
C GLY A 75 -13.28 8.57 -4.53
N PHE A 76 -11.97 8.41 -4.79
CA PHE A 76 -11.20 7.30 -4.26
C PHE A 76 -10.97 7.41 -2.76
N ARG A 77 -10.72 8.63 -2.23
CA ARG A 77 -10.58 8.83 -0.78
C ARG A 77 -11.81 8.44 0.02
N ARG A 78 -13.01 8.70 -0.50
CA ARG A 78 -14.27 8.32 0.16
C ARG A 78 -14.47 6.81 0.28
N GLN A 79 -13.72 6.00 -0.49
CA GLN A 79 -13.78 4.54 -0.39
C GLN A 79 -12.84 4.00 0.70
N LEU A 80 -11.97 4.84 1.26
CA LEU A 80 -11.06 4.45 2.33
C LEU A 80 -11.82 4.35 3.66
N VAL A 81 -11.58 3.27 4.40
CA VAL A 81 -12.17 3.02 5.72
C VAL A 81 -11.59 3.97 6.76
N SER A 82 -10.31 4.33 6.63
CA SER A 82 -9.61 5.25 7.52
C SER A 82 -8.85 6.32 6.73
N GLY A 83 -8.90 7.56 7.22
CA GLY A 83 -8.08 8.66 6.71
C GLY A 83 -6.58 8.39 6.89
N ASP A 84 -6.21 7.58 7.90
CA ASP A 84 -4.82 7.24 8.20
C ASP A 84 -4.19 6.36 7.11
N SER A 85 -4.99 5.70 6.27
CA SER A 85 -4.48 4.86 5.19
C SER A 85 -3.54 5.62 4.25
N LEU A 86 -3.84 6.89 3.98
CA LEU A 86 -2.96 7.75 3.17
C LEU A 86 -1.77 8.27 3.96
N TYR A 87 -1.93 8.53 5.25
CA TYR A 87 -0.83 8.92 6.13
C TYR A 87 0.24 7.82 6.18
N TYR A 88 -0.16 6.58 6.46
CA TYR A 88 0.77 5.44 6.50
C TYR A 88 1.37 5.14 5.12
N LEU A 89 0.59 5.27 4.05
CA LEU A 89 1.12 5.12 2.69
C LEU A 89 2.16 6.20 2.36
N GLN A 90 1.94 7.43 2.80
CA GLN A 90 2.90 8.52 2.63
C GLN A 90 4.19 8.22 3.41
N CYS A 91 4.11 7.78 4.67
CA CYS A 91 5.28 7.39 5.45
C CYS A 91 6.07 6.23 4.82
N LEU A 92 5.39 5.28 4.19
CA LEU A 92 6.03 4.14 3.50
C LEU A 92 6.72 4.53 2.17
N THR A 93 6.37 5.67 1.58
CA THR A 93 6.82 6.07 0.23
C THR A 93 7.76 7.27 0.23
N ASP A 94 7.75 8.07 1.30
CA ASP A 94 8.66 9.20 1.50
C ASP A 94 10.11 8.69 1.63
N GLU A 95 10.94 9.09 0.67
CA GLU A 95 12.33 8.65 0.58
C GLU A 95 13.17 9.08 1.78
N ALA A 96 12.85 10.22 2.41
CA ALA A 96 13.59 10.74 3.55
C ALA A 96 13.31 9.96 4.84
N THR A 97 12.10 9.41 4.99
CA THR A 97 11.62 8.86 6.27
C THR A 97 11.24 7.38 6.22
N ARG A 98 11.05 6.78 5.04
CA ARG A 98 10.58 5.39 4.88
C ARG A 98 11.39 4.37 5.66
N THR A 99 12.71 4.51 5.68
CA THR A 99 13.62 3.56 6.32
C THR A 99 13.41 3.55 7.83
N ASP A 100 13.32 4.74 8.41
CA ASP A 100 13.05 4.91 9.84
C ASP A 100 11.62 4.49 10.19
N PHE A 101 10.65 4.80 9.32
CA PHE A 101 9.27 4.37 9.50
C PHE A 101 9.16 2.85 9.52
N VAL A 102 9.74 2.14 8.56
CA VAL A 102 9.75 0.66 8.52
C VAL A 102 10.43 0.09 9.77
N ARG A 103 11.55 0.68 10.20
CA ARG A 103 12.23 0.27 11.43
C ARG A 103 11.36 0.44 12.68
N VAL A 104 10.68 1.57 12.82
CA VAL A 104 9.81 1.88 13.96
C VAL A 104 8.55 1.02 13.93
N ALA A 105 7.94 0.86 12.76
CA ALA A 105 6.75 0.04 12.55
C ALA A 105 7.00 -1.46 12.77
N ALA A 106 8.24 -1.93 12.64
CA ALA A 106 8.63 -3.29 13.01
C ALA A 106 8.67 -3.53 14.53
N ALA A 107 8.65 -2.48 15.37
CA ALA A 107 8.67 -2.64 16.81
C ALA A 107 7.30 -3.13 17.34
N PRO A 108 7.24 -4.10 18.29
CA PRO A 108 5.99 -4.55 18.89
C PRO A 108 5.20 -3.45 19.60
N SER A 109 5.86 -2.36 20.02
CA SER A 109 5.24 -1.21 20.66
C SER A 109 4.59 -0.23 19.69
N PHE A 110 4.83 -0.35 18.38
CA PHE A 110 4.35 0.59 17.37
C PHE A 110 2.83 0.84 17.43
N PRO A 111 1.97 -0.18 17.59
CA PRO A 111 0.53 0.06 17.65
C PRO A 111 0.07 0.88 18.86
N PHE A 112 0.86 0.95 19.92
CA PHE A 112 0.56 1.72 21.13
C PHE A 112 1.16 3.13 21.11
N ALA A 113 2.10 3.38 20.20
CA ALA A 113 2.78 4.67 20.05
C ALA A 113 2.17 5.53 18.94
N SER A 114 1.34 4.94 18.08
CA SER A 114 0.65 5.67 17.00
C SER A 114 -0.60 6.35 17.56
N PRO A 115 -0.87 7.61 17.17
CA PRO A 115 -2.00 8.40 17.67
C PRO A 115 -3.37 7.82 17.31
#